data_AF-A0A2K3PB40-F1
#
_entry.id   AF-A0A2K3PB40-F1
#
_cell.length_a   1.000
_cell.length_b   1.000
_cell.length_c   1.000
_cell.angle_alpha   90.00
_cell.angle_beta   90.00
_cell.angle_gamma   90.00
#
_symmetry.space_group_name_H-M   'P 1'
#
loop_
_entity.id
_entity.type
_entity.pdbx_description
1 polymer ?
#
loop_
_entity_poly.entity_id
_entity_poly.type
_entity_poly.pdbx_seq_one_letter_code
_entity_poly.pdbx_strand_id
1 'polypeptide(L)'
;RACEKYGRNDIKSIASEMEGKTDEEVERYAKVFKERYKELNDYDRIIKNIERGEARISRKDEIMKAIGKKLDRYKNPWLELKVQYGQNKGKLYNEECDRFMICMVHKLGYGNWDELKAAFRTSPLFRFDWFVKSRTTQELARRCDTLIRLVEKENQEFDERERQARKEKKLAKSMTPTKRTLARQTESPSSTKKRKQLTMDDYANSGKRRK
;
A
#
# COMPACT_ATOMS: atom_id res chain seq x y z
N ARG A 1 -4.16 -19.89 18.70
CA ARG A 1 -4.04 -18.56 19.31
C ARG A 1 -2.91 -17.74 18.71
N ALA A 2 -1.61 -18.08 18.89
CA ALA A 2 -0.52 -17.31 18.28
C ALA A 2 -0.64 -17.17 16.74
N CYS A 3 -1.02 -18.25 16.03
CA CYS A 3 -1.28 -18.19 14.59
C CYS A 3 -2.42 -17.23 14.18
N GLU A 4 -3.37 -16.94 15.07
CA GLU A 4 -4.47 -16.00 14.80
C GLU A 4 -3.99 -14.54 14.89
N LYS A 5 -2.92 -14.28 15.65
CA LYS A 5 -2.38 -12.94 15.91
C LYS A 5 -1.30 -12.54 14.91
N TYR A 6 -0.45 -13.49 14.50
CA TYR A 6 0.69 -13.24 13.62
C TYR A 6 0.53 -13.85 12.22
N GLY A 7 -0.47 -14.71 12.02
CA GLY A 7 -0.62 -15.51 10.82
C GLY A 7 0.18 -16.81 10.90
N ARG A 8 -0.29 -17.87 10.24
CA ARG A 8 0.26 -19.22 10.40
C ARG A 8 1.69 -19.39 9.84
N ASN A 9 2.17 -18.43 9.05
CA ASN A 9 3.48 -18.50 8.39
C ASN A 9 4.58 -17.75 9.16
N ASP A 10 4.22 -16.88 10.11
CA ASP A 10 5.21 -16.12 10.89
C ASP A 10 5.67 -16.92 12.11
N ILE A 11 6.48 -17.95 11.84
CA ILE A 11 6.94 -18.90 12.85
C ILE A 11 7.76 -18.21 13.95
N LYS A 12 8.54 -17.18 13.61
CA LYS A 12 9.36 -16.44 14.58
C LYS A 12 8.49 -15.71 15.60
N SER A 13 7.48 -14.96 15.12
CA SER A 13 6.56 -14.28 16.02
C SER A 13 5.72 -15.26 16.84
N ILE A 14 5.29 -16.38 16.25
CA ILE A 14 4.60 -17.45 16.97
C ILE A 14 5.47 -18.04 18.08
N ALA A 15 6.73 -18.37 17.78
CA ALA A 15 7.66 -18.98 18.72
C ALA A 15 8.01 -18.03 19.87
N SER A 16 8.15 -16.73 19.60
CA SER A 16 8.39 -15.72 20.64
C SER A 16 7.28 -15.62 21.71
N GLU A 17 6.06 -16.05 21.38
CA GLU A 17 4.91 -16.08 22.31
C GLU A 17 4.74 -17.46 22.98
N MET A 18 5.57 -18.45 22.63
CA MET A 18 5.52 -19.81 23.18
C MET A 18 6.62 -20.00 24.23
N GLU A 19 6.23 -20.07 25.51
CA GLU A 19 7.17 -20.32 26.60
C GLU A 19 7.82 -21.70 26.48
N GLY A 20 9.15 -21.74 26.57
CA GLY A 20 9.93 -22.99 26.60
C GLY A 20 10.01 -23.75 25.28
N LYS A 21 9.73 -23.09 24.15
CA LYS A 21 9.87 -23.69 22.81
C LYS A 21 10.77 -22.86 21.91
N THR A 22 11.68 -23.55 21.22
CA THR A 22 12.56 -22.96 20.21
C THR A 22 11.84 -22.79 18.88
N ASP A 23 12.26 -21.84 18.06
CA ASP A 23 11.73 -21.61 16.70
C ASP A 23 11.66 -22.90 15.88
N GLU A 24 12.70 -23.74 15.97
CA GLU A 24 12.78 -25.02 15.25
C GLU A 24 11.74 -26.04 15.72
N GLU A 25 11.47 -26.13 17.03
CA GLU A 25 10.42 -27.00 17.57
C GLU A 25 9.04 -26.54 17.09
N VAL A 26 8.80 -25.23 17.09
CA VAL A 26 7.54 -24.64 16.63
C VAL A 26 7.35 -24.88 15.14
N GLU A 27 8.40 -24.72 14.32
CA GLU A 27 8.35 -25.00 12.88
C GLU A 27 8.02 -26.47 12.59
N ARG A 28 8.70 -27.41 13.28
CA ARG A 28 8.43 -28.85 13.15
C ARG A 28 6.98 -29.16 13.49
N TYR A 29 6.48 -28.61 14.60
CA TYR A 29 5.08 -28.82 14.99
C TYR A 29 4.10 -28.20 13.98
N ALA A 30 4.37 -26.98 13.50
CA ALA A 30 3.52 -26.29 12.54
C ALA A 30 3.38 -27.08 11.22
N LYS A 31 4.46 -27.72 10.75
CA LYS A 31 4.43 -28.58 9.57
C LYS A 31 3.52 -29.79 9.77
N VAL A 32 3.68 -30.52 10.88
CA VAL A 32 2.83 -31.68 11.19
C VAL A 32 1.38 -31.27 11.39
N PHE A 33 1.14 -30.15 12.08
CA PHE A 33 -0.19 -29.57 12.25
C PHE A 33 -0.84 -29.30 10.89
N LYS A 34 -0.12 -28.67 9.95
CA LYS A 34 -0.65 -28.39 8.60
C LYS A 34 -1.08 -29.66 7.85
N GLU A 35 -0.39 -30.77 8.05
CA GLU A 35 -0.69 -32.04 7.38
C GLU A 35 -1.81 -32.83 8.07
N ARG A 36 -1.86 -32.79 9.42
CA ARG A 36 -2.70 -33.67 10.25
C ARG A 36 -3.75 -32.95 11.10
N TYR A 37 -3.98 -31.65 10.92
CA TYR A 37 -4.91 -30.88 11.76
C TYR A 37 -6.32 -31.46 11.82
N LYS A 38 -6.78 -32.17 10.78
CA LYS A 38 -8.11 -32.80 10.71
C LYS A 38 -8.31 -33.95 11.71
N GLU A 39 -7.22 -34.48 12.27
CA GLU A 39 -7.29 -35.50 13.32
C GLU A 39 -7.69 -34.91 14.69
N LEU A 40 -7.70 -33.58 14.82
CA LEU A 40 -8.15 -32.90 16.03
C LEU A 40 -9.68 -32.83 16.06
N ASN A 41 -10.30 -33.17 17.19
CA ASN A 41 -11.76 -33.13 17.36
C ASN A 41 -12.39 -31.76 17.00
N ASP A 42 -11.70 -30.65 17.27
CA ASP A 42 -12.19 -29.28 17.05
C ASP A 42 -11.53 -28.58 15.85
N TYR A 43 -11.01 -29.33 14.88
CA TYR A 43 -10.19 -28.75 13.80
C TYR A 43 -10.91 -27.64 13.02
N ASP A 44 -12.21 -27.80 12.72
CA ASP A 44 -13.02 -26.80 12.02
C ASP A 44 -13.02 -25.45 12.74
N ARG A 45 -13.16 -25.47 14.06
CA ARG A 45 -13.15 -24.26 14.90
C ARG A 45 -11.77 -23.62 14.91
N ILE A 46 -10.71 -24.44 15.03
CA ILE A 46 -9.33 -23.97 15.07
C ILE A 46 -8.97 -23.28 13.75
N ILE A 47 -9.24 -23.91 12.61
CA ILE A 47 -8.95 -23.36 11.29
C ILE A 47 -9.74 -22.07 11.04
N LYS A 48 -11.04 -22.04 11.33
CA LYS A 48 -11.86 -20.82 11.18
C LYS A 48 -11.33 -19.65 12.00
N ASN A 49 -10.80 -19.91 13.20
CA ASN A 49 -10.21 -18.85 14.02
C ASN A 49 -8.90 -18.34 13.40
N ILE A 50 -8.04 -19.23 12.90
CA ILE A 50 -6.78 -18.86 12.23
C ILE A 50 -7.08 -18.03 10.99
N GLU A 51 -7.99 -18.48 10.12
CA GLU A 51 -8.38 -17.75 8.91
C GLU A 51 -8.98 -16.38 9.23
N ARG A 52 -9.81 -16.29 10.28
CA ARG A 52 -10.36 -15.00 10.73
C ARG A 52 -9.26 -14.08 11.24
N GLY A 53 -8.26 -14.60 11.96
CA GLY A 53 -7.09 -13.85 12.40
C GLY A 53 -6.29 -13.30 11.23
N GLU A 54 -5.97 -14.16 10.27
CA GLU A 54 -5.25 -13.80 9.03
C GLU A 54 -6.02 -12.78 8.19
N ALA A 55 -7.34 -12.91 8.08
CA ALA A 55 -8.16 -11.92 7.40
C ALA A 55 -8.08 -10.53 8.05
N ARG A 56 -7.96 -10.45 9.39
CA ARG A 56 -7.74 -9.16 10.09
C ARG A 56 -6.36 -8.59 9.83
N ILE A 57 -5.34 -9.43 9.77
CA ILE A 57 -3.95 -9.02 9.45
C ILE A 57 -3.90 -8.49 8.01
N SER A 58 -4.43 -9.25 7.04
CA SER A 58 -4.52 -8.81 5.64
C SER A 58 -5.28 -7.49 5.52
N ARG A 59 -6.43 -7.38 6.22
CA ARG A 59 -7.22 -6.15 6.20
C ARG A 59 -6.45 -4.95 6.76
N LYS A 60 -5.69 -5.14 7.85
CA LYS A 60 -4.84 -4.08 8.41
C LYS A 60 -3.81 -3.62 7.37
N ASP A 61 -3.13 -4.53 6.69
CA ASP A 61 -2.13 -4.20 5.68
C ASP A 61 -2.74 -3.51 4.45
N GLU A 62 -3.91 -3.96 3.99
CA GLU A 62 -4.66 -3.33 2.91
C GLU A 62 -5.03 -1.88 3.24
N ILE A 63 -5.54 -1.65 4.45
CA ILE A 63 -5.88 -0.30 4.93
C ILE A 63 -4.65 0.59 4.95
N MET A 64 -3.53 0.10 5.50
CA MET A 64 -2.28 0.88 5.56
C MET A 64 -1.77 1.24 4.17
N LYS A 65 -1.82 0.30 3.21
CA LYS A 65 -1.46 0.55 1.80
C LYS A 65 -2.41 1.56 1.15
N ALA A 66 -3.72 1.44 1.39
CA ALA A 66 -4.72 2.34 0.82
C ALA A 66 -4.55 3.78 1.32
N ILE A 67 -4.28 3.96 2.62
CA ILE A 67 -3.98 5.28 3.18
C ILE A 67 -2.63 5.79 2.65
N GLY A 68 -1.58 4.96 2.62
CA GLY A 68 -0.28 5.36 2.06
C GLY A 68 -0.40 5.91 0.65
N LYS A 69 -1.09 5.18 -0.24
CA LYS A 69 -1.39 5.63 -1.62
C LYS A 69 -2.16 6.96 -1.67
N LYS A 70 -3.01 7.24 -0.68
CA LYS A 70 -3.71 8.54 -0.57
C LYS A 70 -2.77 9.65 -0.13
N LEU A 71 -1.90 9.40 0.84
CA LEU A 71 -0.94 10.38 1.35
C LEU A 71 0.07 10.78 0.28
N ASP A 72 0.55 9.82 -0.52
CA ASP A 72 1.54 10.05 -1.60
C ASP A 72 1.06 10.99 -2.71
N ARG A 73 -0.25 11.29 -2.76
CA ARG A 73 -0.82 12.28 -3.69
C ARG A 73 -0.58 13.73 -3.28
N TYR A 74 -0.08 13.97 -2.07
CA TYR A 74 0.10 15.31 -1.50
C TYR A 74 1.55 15.53 -1.12
N LYS A 75 2.05 16.77 -1.29
CA LYS A 75 3.38 17.13 -0.80
C LYS A 75 3.39 17.26 0.71
N ASN A 76 2.34 17.86 1.27
CA ASN A 76 2.14 17.93 2.71
C ASN A 76 0.73 17.44 3.09
N PRO A 77 0.55 16.13 3.35
CA PRO A 77 -0.76 15.57 3.64
C PRO A 77 -1.38 16.10 4.94
N TRP A 78 -0.59 16.59 5.90
CA TRP A 78 -1.11 17.15 7.16
C TRP A 78 -1.88 18.47 6.98
N LEU A 79 -1.57 19.22 5.92
CA LEU A 79 -2.24 20.48 5.61
C LEU A 79 -3.18 20.37 4.41
N GLU A 80 -2.77 19.61 3.38
CA GLU A 80 -3.40 19.67 2.05
C GLU A 80 -4.39 18.53 1.77
N LEU A 81 -4.33 17.42 2.52
CA LEU A 81 -5.14 16.23 2.21
C LEU A 81 -6.62 16.55 2.26
N LYS A 82 -7.35 16.26 1.18
CA LYS A 82 -8.82 16.43 1.13
C LYS A 82 -9.51 15.08 1.07
N VAL A 83 -10.58 14.92 1.85
CA VAL A 83 -11.44 13.73 1.83
C VAL A 83 -12.65 13.99 0.95
N GLN A 84 -12.97 13.04 0.07
CA GLN A 84 -14.18 13.10 -0.74
C GLN A 84 -15.34 12.46 0.03
N TYR A 85 -16.12 13.28 0.72
CA TYR A 85 -17.13 12.79 1.67
C TYR A 85 -18.41 12.24 1.03
N GLY A 86 -18.84 12.80 -0.11
CA GLY A 86 -20.20 12.60 -0.59
C GLY A 86 -21.22 12.90 0.50
N GLN A 87 -22.13 11.97 0.76
CA GLN A 87 -23.15 12.07 1.82
C GLN A 87 -22.60 11.77 3.24
N ASN A 88 -21.35 11.31 3.38
CA ASN A 88 -20.79 10.80 4.64
C ASN A 88 -19.95 11.82 5.44
N LYS A 89 -20.07 13.13 5.16
CA LYS A 89 -19.28 14.16 5.88
C LYS A 89 -19.57 14.15 7.37
N GLY A 90 -20.83 13.98 7.76
CA GLY A 90 -21.28 14.16 9.14
C GLY A 90 -21.22 15.65 9.54
N LYS A 91 -21.90 16.00 10.64
CA LYS A 91 -21.99 17.40 11.11
C LYS A 91 -20.91 17.78 12.13
N LEU A 92 -20.33 16.79 12.81
CA LEU A 92 -19.54 17.03 14.03
C LEU A 92 -18.03 17.04 13.78
N TYR A 93 -17.54 16.21 12.86
CA TYR A 93 -16.12 16.16 12.51
C TYR A 93 -15.83 17.19 11.41
N ASN A 94 -14.84 18.04 11.66
CA ASN A 94 -14.33 18.99 10.67
C ASN A 94 -13.23 18.34 9.80
N GLU A 95 -12.89 19.00 8.70
CA GLU A 95 -11.92 18.45 7.73
C GLU A 95 -10.50 18.36 8.29
N GLU A 96 -10.12 19.26 9.20
CA GLU A 96 -8.81 19.23 9.86
C GLU A 96 -8.67 18.00 10.78
N CYS A 97 -9.71 17.72 11.54
CA CYS A 97 -9.81 16.54 12.39
C CYS A 97 -9.74 15.25 11.59
N ASP A 98 -10.54 15.12 10.52
CA ASP A 98 -10.51 13.92 9.67
C ASP A 98 -9.17 13.72 8.97
N ARG A 99 -8.55 14.79 8.47
CA ARG A 99 -7.21 14.76 7.88
C ARG A 99 -6.17 14.30 8.90
N PHE A 100 -6.23 14.83 10.11
CA PHE A 100 -5.37 14.40 11.21
C PHE A 100 -5.57 12.92 11.54
N MET A 101 -6.82 12.43 11.61
CA MET A 101 -7.11 11.01 11.83
C MET A 101 -6.43 10.13 10.77
N ILE A 102 -6.62 10.43 9.48
CA ILE A 102 -6.06 9.63 8.38
C ILE A 102 -4.53 9.61 8.46
N CYS A 103 -3.90 10.76 8.64
CA CYS A 103 -2.43 10.86 8.73
C CYS A 103 -1.90 10.12 9.97
N MET A 104 -2.59 10.26 11.10
CA MET A 104 -2.16 9.68 12.37
C MET A 104 -2.39 8.16 12.39
N VAL A 105 -3.46 7.64 11.80
CA VAL A 105 -3.67 6.19 11.63
C VAL A 105 -2.55 5.57 10.79
N HIS A 106 -2.11 6.24 9.72
CA HIS A 106 -0.96 5.75 8.95
C HIS A 106 0.35 5.83 9.73
N LYS A 107 0.54 6.87 10.54
CA LYS A 107 1.76 7.05 11.35
C LYS A 107 1.85 6.04 12.50
N LEU A 108 0.76 5.82 13.21
CA LEU A 108 0.70 4.95 14.40
C LEU A 108 0.46 3.49 14.03
N GLY A 109 -0.16 3.22 12.89
CA GLY A 109 -0.68 1.91 12.50
C GLY A 109 -2.15 1.74 12.84
N TYR A 110 -2.91 1.18 11.90
CA TYR A 110 -4.33 0.88 12.11
C TYR A 110 -4.55 -0.07 13.30
N GLY A 111 -5.51 0.28 14.15
CA GLY A 111 -5.82 -0.44 15.40
C GLY A 111 -5.27 0.23 16.68
N ASN A 112 -4.30 1.14 16.57
CA ASN A 112 -3.67 1.82 17.71
C ASN A 112 -4.49 3.06 18.14
N TRP A 113 -5.72 2.79 18.56
CA TRP A 113 -6.74 3.81 18.80
C TRP A 113 -6.53 4.62 20.07
N ASP A 114 -5.92 4.03 21.10
CA ASP A 114 -5.62 4.73 22.35
C ASP A 114 -4.49 5.74 22.14
N GLU A 115 -3.51 5.40 21.31
CA GLU A 115 -2.44 6.28 20.86
C GLU A 115 -3.00 7.41 19.99
N LEU A 116 -3.96 7.11 19.09
CA LEU A 116 -4.66 8.14 18.31
C LEU A 116 -5.40 9.12 19.23
N LYS A 117 -6.10 8.60 20.24
CA LYS A 117 -6.80 9.42 21.24
C LYS A 117 -5.84 10.27 22.07
N ALA A 118 -4.69 9.70 22.45
CA ALA A 118 -3.63 10.45 23.13
C ALA A 118 -3.09 11.58 22.24
N ALA A 119 -2.86 11.31 20.95
CA ALA A 119 -2.39 12.30 19.98
C ALA A 119 -3.36 13.50 19.83
N PHE A 120 -4.68 13.26 19.85
CA PHE A 120 -5.66 14.34 19.88
C PHE A 120 -5.59 15.21 21.14
N ARG A 121 -5.30 14.60 22.30
CA ARG A 121 -5.22 15.34 23.57
C ARG A 121 -3.97 16.19 23.67
N THR A 122 -2.85 15.69 23.15
CA THR A 122 -1.54 16.36 23.23
C THR A 122 -1.31 17.36 22.10
N SER A 123 -1.99 17.22 20.97
CA SER A 123 -1.82 18.12 19.82
C SER A 123 -2.32 19.54 20.12
N PRO A 124 -1.48 20.58 19.92
CA PRO A 124 -1.89 21.98 20.04
C PRO A 124 -3.00 22.37 19.06
N LEU A 125 -3.10 21.70 17.90
CA LEU A 125 -4.12 21.97 16.88
C LEU A 125 -5.54 21.83 17.44
N PHE A 126 -5.73 20.87 18.34
CA PHE A 126 -7.03 20.60 18.95
C PHE A 126 -7.15 21.20 20.37
N ARG A 127 -6.35 22.23 20.70
CA ARG A 127 -6.33 22.83 22.05
C ARG A 127 -7.74 23.14 22.57
N PHE A 128 -8.57 23.76 21.71
CA PHE A 128 -9.94 24.19 22.04
C PHE A 128 -11.03 23.29 21.46
N ASP A 129 -10.68 22.23 20.72
CA ASP A 129 -11.64 21.29 20.17
C ASP A 129 -12.02 20.24 21.23
N TRP A 130 -12.97 20.62 22.09
CA TRP A 130 -13.51 19.73 23.13
C TRP A 130 -14.30 18.56 22.55
N PHE A 131 -14.88 18.71 21.36
CA PHE A 131 -15.66 17.66 20.73
C PHE A 131 -14.78 16.44 20.45
N VAL A 132 -13.66 16.61 19.74
CA VAL A 132 -12.76 15.49 19.43
C VAL A 132 -12.10 14.93 20.68
N LYS A 133 -11.71 15.79 21.63
CA LYS A 133 -11.07 15.38 22.90
C LYS A 133 -11.99 14.57 23.81
N SER A 134 -13.31 14.78 23.72
CA SER A 134 -14.32 14.04 24.48
C SER A 134 -14.65 12.67 23.88
N ARG A 135 -14.21 12.37 22.65
CA ARG A 135 -14.53 11.09 22.00
C ARG A 135 -13.87 9.91 22.71
N THR A 136 -14.61 8.82 22.77
CA THR A 136 -14.10 7.52 23.18
C THR A 136 -13.23 6.91 22.07
N THR A 137 -12.37 5.98 22.46
CA THR A 137 -11.51 5.23 21.55
C THR A 137 -12.33 4.54 20.43
N GLN A 138 -13.50 4.00 20.79
CA GLN A 138 -14.41 3.34 19.85
C GLN A 138 -15.13 4.30 18.89
N GLU A 139 -15.42 5.53 19.32
CA GLU A 139 -15.99 6.55 18.42
C GLU A 139 -14.98 7.03 17.39
N LEU A 140 -13.72 7.24 17.81
CA LEU A 140 -12.62 7.58 16.91
C LEU A 140 -12.37 6.45 15.91
N ALA A 141 -12.35 5.19 16.36
CA ALA A 141 -12.20 4.02 15.50
C ALA A 141 -13.31 3.97 14.43
N ARG A 142 -14.59 4.12 14.81
CA ARG A 142 -15.72 4.15 13.87
C ARG A 142 -15.62 5.28 12.85
N ARG A 143 -15.16 6.45 13.26
CA ARG A 143 -14.91 7.57 12.34
C ARG A 143 -13.79 7.22 11.36
N CYS A 144 -12.68 6.68 11.84
CA CYS A 144 -11.57 6.22 11.00
C CYS A 144 -12.03 5.18 9.97
N ASP A 145 -12.83 4.19 10.38
CA ASP A 145 -13.37 3.17 9.45
C ASP A 145 -14.21 3.79 8.33
N THR A 146 -14.98 4.84 8.65
CA THR A 146 -15.77 5.57 7.66
C THR A 146 -14.83 6.30 6.68
N LEU A 147 -13.81 7.00 7.19
CA LEU A 147 -12.83 7.71 6.36
C LEU A 147 -12.02 6.75 5.48
N ILE A 148 -11.65 5.59 6.00
CA ILE A 148 -10.92 4.55 5.26
C ILE A 148 -11.74 4.06 4.07
N ARG A 149 -13.05 3.77 4.26
CA ARG A 149 -13.91 3.36 3.15
C ARG A 149 -14.00 4.43 2.06
N LEU A 150 -14.05 5.71 2.45
CA LEU A 150 -14.03 6.82 1.48
C LEU A 150 -12.70 6.86 0.70
N VAL A 151 -11.58 6.67 1.39
CA VAL A 151 -10.25 6.59 0.76
C VAL A 151 -10.13 5.41 -0.19
N GLU A 152 -10.62 4.23 0.21
CA GLU A 152 -10.62 3.03 -0.63
C GLU A 152 -11.46 3.21 -1.89
N LYS A 153 -12.67 3.77 -1.74
CA LYS A 153 -13.54 4.08 -2.87
C LYS A 153 -12.87 5.09 -3.82
N GLU A 154 -12.29 6.16 -3.28
CA GLU A 154 -11.58 7.16 -4.08
C GLU A 154 -10.39 6.55 -4.83
N ASN A 155 -9.64 5.64 -4.18
CA ASN A 155 -8.53 4.93 -4.82
C ASN A 155 -9.01 4.04 -5.97
N GLN A 156 -10.12 3.33 -5.80
CA GLN A 156 -10.73 2.50 -6.85
C GLN A 156 -11.13 3.34 -8.06
N GLU A 157 -11.82 4.45 -7.83
CA GLU A 157 -12.22 5.39 -8.89
C GLU A 157 -11.02 6.01 -9.61
N PHE A 158 -9.92 6.26 -8.90
CA PHE A 158 -8.68 6.73 -9.51
C PHE A 158 -8.04 5.66 -10.39
N ASP A 159 -7.94 4.42 -9.90
CA ASP A 159 -7.35 3.30 -10.63
C ASP A 159 -8.14 2.94 -11.89
N GLU A 160 -9.47 3.02 -11.83
CA GLU A 160 -10.34 2.80 -12.99
C GLU A 160 -10.14 3.88 -14.05
N ARG A 161 -10.08 5.15 -13.66
CA ARG A 161 -9.80 6.26 -14.59
C ARG A 161 -8.42 6.14 -15.22
N GLU A 162 -7.39 5.77 -14.45
CA GLU A 162 -6.07 5.52 -15.02
C GLU A 162 -6.06 4.35 -16.03
N ARG A 163 -6.78 3.27 -15.73
CA ARG A 163 -6.91 2.13 -16.66
C ARG A 163 -7.62 2.54 -17.96
N GLN A 164 -8.71 3.31 -17.86
CA GLN A 164 -9.43 3.82 -19.03
C GLN A 164 -8.55 4.74 -19.88
N ALA A 165 -7.87 5.72 -19.27
CA ALA A 165 -6.95 6.62 -19.96
C ALA A 165 -5.81 5.86 -20.68
N ARG A 166 -5.29 4.77 -20.08
CA ARG A 166 -4.29 3.90 -20.72
C ARG A 166 -4.86 3.13 -21.91
N LYS A 167 -6.11 2.67 -21.85
CA LYS A 167 -6.79 2.00 -22.98
C LYS A 167 -7.02 2.98 -24.13
N GLU A 168 -7.54 4.17 -23.85
CA GLU A 168 -7.79 5.22 -24.84
C GLU A 168 -6.49 5.66 -25.54
N LYS A 169 -5.40 5.85 -24.78
CA LYS A 169 -4.08 6.16 -25.37
C LYS A 169 -3.59 5.06 -26.31
N LYS A 170 -3.85 3.78 -26.01
CA LYS A 170 -3.49 2.66 -26.90
C LYS A 170 -4.35 2.65 -28.17
N LEU A 171 -5.66 2.88 -28.04
CA LEU A 171 -6.59 2.97 -29.17
C LEU A 171 -6.24 4.14 -30.10
N ALA A 172 -5.97 5.33 -29.55
CA ALA A 172 -5.57 6.50 -30.33
C ALA A 172 -4.24 6.29 -31.08
N LYS A 173 -3.28 5.57 -30.48
CA LYS A 173 -2.01 5.21 -31.12
C LYS A 173 -2.16 4.12 -32.19
N SER A 174 -3.21 3.31 -32.12
CA SER A 174 -3.55 2.31 -33.13
C SER A 174 -4.35 2.88 -34.31
N MET A 175 -5.08 3.99 -34.10
CA MET A 175 -5.93 4.62 -35.11
C MET A 175 -5.24 5.73 -35.93
N THR A 176 -3.96 6.04 -35.66
CA THR A 176 -3.18 6.97 -36.49
C THR A 176 -2.40 6.17 -37.55
N PRO A 177 -2.81 6.17 -38.84
CA PRO A 177 -2.04 5.53 -39.89
C PRO A 177 -0.78 6.37 -40.14
N THR A 178 0.35 5.69 -40.21
CA THR A 178 1.65 6.24 -40.58
C THR A 178 1.56 7.01 -41.91
N LYS A 179 1.38 8.34 -41.89
CA LYS A 179 1.71 9.20 -43.03
C LYS A 179 3.24 9.27 -43.14
N ARG A 180 3.84 8.24 -43.74
CA ARG A 180 5.27 8.24 -44.09
C ARG A 180 5.50 7.60 -45.46
N THR A 181 4.92 8.22 -46.48
CA THR A 181 5.19 8.08 -47.94
C THR A 181 4.22 9.05 -48.60
N LEU A 182 4.53 9.99 -49.49
CA LEU A 182 5.58 10.15 -50.49
C LEU A 182 5.98 11.64 -50.60
N ALA A 183 7.27 11.93 -50.75
CA ALA A 183 7.80 13.02 -51.57
C ALA A 183 9.32 12.85 -51.69
N ARG A 184 9.75 11.93 -52.56
CA ARG A 184 11.14 11.88 -53.03
C ARG A 184 11.11 11.50 -54.51
N GLN A 185 11.23 12.50 -55.37
CA GLN A 185 11.93 12.41 -56.66
C GLN A 185 12.07 13.81 -57.26
N THR A 186 13.30 14.29 -57.35
CA THR A 186 13.88 14.94 -58.54
C THR A 186 15.39 15.06 -58.32
N GLU A 187 16.10 14.20 -59.07
CA GLU A 187 17.42 14.29 -59.69
C GLU A 187 18.66 14.95 -59.02
N SER A 188 19.79 14.31 -59.28
CA SER A 188 21.19 14.65 -58.89
C SER A 188 21.83 15.56 -59.96
N PRO A 189 23.14 15.96 -59.95
CA PRO A 189 24.23 15.64 -59.01
C PRO A 189 25.21 16.81 -58.67
N SER A 190 26.06 16.66 -57.63
CA SER A 190 27.42 17.23 -57.61
C SER A 190 28.25 16.80 -56.38
N SER A 191 29.28 16.00 -56.67
CA SER A 191 30.67 15.98 -56.15
C SER A 191 31.03 16.02 -54.64
N THR A 192 31.86 15.03 -54.26
CA THR A 192 32.95 15.03 -53.24
C THR A 192 32.55 15.18 -51.75
N LYS A 193 33.09 14.45 -50.76
CA LYS A 193 34.37 13.75 -50.57
C LYS A 193 34.23 12.71 -49.43
N LYS A 194 35.04 11.66 -49.52
CA LYS A 194 35.31 10.58 -48.53
C LYS A 194 35.48 11.07 -47.08
N ARG A 195 35.05 10.27 -46.08
CA ARG A 195 35.96 9.64 -45.07
C ARG A 195 35.26 8.59 -44.17
N LYS A 196 35.75 7.36 -44.33
CA LYS A 196 35.81 6.16 -43.47
C LYS A 196 35.01 6.08 -42.15
N GLN A 197 34.17 5.04 -42.15
CA GLN A 197 33.67 4.20 -41.06
C GLN A 197 34.80 3.53 -40.25
N LEU A 198 34.63 3.44 -38.93
CA LEU A 198 35.17 2.35 -38.10
C LEU A 198 34.18 2.05 -36.95
N THR A 199 33.85 0.77 -36.83
CA THR A 199 33.09 0.08 -35.78
C THR A 199 34.04 -0.73 -34.89
N MET A 200 33.47 -1.34 -33.84
CA MET A 200 33.98 -2.36 -32.89
C MET A 200 34.25 -1.80 -31.50
N ASP A 201 33.51 -2.22 -30.47
CA ASP A 201 33.58 -3.56 -29.83
C ASP A 201 35.03 -3.92 -29.48
N ASP A 202 35.47 -3.47 -28.30
CA ASP A 202 36.31 -4.24 -27.37
C ASP A 202 36.79 -3.29 -26.27
N TYR A 203 36.35 -3.50 -25.02
CA TYR A 203 37.22 -3.27 -23.87
C TYR A 203 36.71 -4.09 -22.67
N ALA A 204 36.73 -5.40 -22.84
CA ALA A 204 36.90 -6.30 -21.71
C ALA A 204 38.41 -6.48 -21.45
N ASN A 205 38.78 -6.43 -20.17
CA ASN A 205 39.95 -7.07 -19.60
C ASN A 205 41.32 -6.34 -19.70
N SER A 206 41.55 -5.43 -18.76
CA SER A 206 42.88 -5.25 -18.14
C SER A 206 42.69 -5.52 -16.63
N GLY A 207 43.22 -6.58 -16.03
CA GLY A 207 44.60 -7.03 -16.14
C GLY A 207 45.32 -6.67 -14.84
N LYS A 208 45.23 -7.58 -13.86
CA LYS A 208 46.11 -7.65 -12.68
C LYS A 208 47.57 -7.44 -13.08
N ARG A 209 48.31 -6.56 -12.39
CA ARG A 209 49.55 -6.87 -11.63
C ARG A 209 50.40 -5.65 -11.30
N ARG A 210 51.05 -5.76 -10.12
CA ARG A 210 52.23 -5.06 -9.59
C ARG A 210 51.94 -3.65 -9.03
N LYS A 211 52.44 -3.28 -7.85
CA LYS A 211 53.63 -3.74 -7.13
C LYS A 211 53.40 -3.56 -5.63
#